data_AF-A0A957YT91-F1
#
_entry.id   AF-A0A957YT91-F1
#
_cell.length_a   1.000
_cell.length_b   1.000
_cell.length_c   1.000
_cell.angle_alpha   90.00
_cell.angle_beta   90.00
_cell.angle_gamma   90.00
#
_symmetry.space_group_name_H-M   'P 1'
#
loop_
_entity.id
_entity.type
_entity.pdbx_description
1 polymer ?
#
loop_
_entity_poly.entity_id
_entity_poly.type
_entity_poly.pdbx_seq_one_letter_code
_entity_poly.pdbx_strand_id
1 'polypeptide(L)'
;AYYPRVDSNGQPFEQTNDAAVLAVEFANGVQGSLQASAVTHLGAGTTALHVALHGEDGTLEVDVLYDGVTPREPRLRGVRRDEKGLQVLSIPTTFLSEEIRADFAAGQSLKLFSKLPVGSRQFIDAIVADQPVSPNFHDGFKAQAVIDAAIESHRTGRWVTTQ
;
A
#
# COMPACT_ATOMS: atom_id res chain seq x y z
N ALA A 1 26.21 12.54 -6.78
CA ALA A 1 26.34 12.38 -8.23
C ALA A 1 25.10 11.67 -8.75
N TYR A 2 24.43 12.22 -9.77
CA TYR A 2 23.31 11.55 -10.44
C TYR A 2 23.90 10.41 -11.28
N TYR A 3 23.63 9.16 -10.91
CA TYR A 3 23.94 8.02 -11.75
C TYR A 3 22.83 7.90 -12.79
N PRO A 4 23.12 8.05 -14.10
CA PRO A 4 22.11 7.86 -15.12
C PRO A 4 21.57 6.44 -15.00
N ARG A 5 20.26 6.32 -14.73
CA ARG A 5 19.57 5.03 -14.74
C ARG A 5 19.40 4.62 -16.20
N VAL A 6 20.00 3.50 -16.55
CA VAL A 6 19.93 2.92 -17.89
C VAL A 6 19.25 1.56 -17.83
N ASP A 7 18.59 1.18 -18.91
CA ASP A 7 17.98 -0.14 -19.07
C ASP A 7 19.06 -1.24 -19.19
N SER A 8 18.62 -2.49 -19.35
CA SER A 8 19.51 -3.63 -19.53
C SER A 8 20.43 -3.54 -20.78
N ASN A 9 20.15 -2.62 -21.71
CA ASN A 9 20.93 -2.35 -22.92
C ASN A 9 21.81 -1.10 -22.80
N GLY A 10 21.86 -0.46 -21.63
CA GLY A 10 22.62 0.77 -21.43
C GLY A 10 21.97 2.02 -22.02
N GLN A 11 20.72 1.96 -22.46
CA GLN A 11 19.95 3.10 -22.95
C GLN A 11 19.27 3.83 -21.80
N PRO A 12 19.04 5.15 -21.89
CA PRO A 12 18.17 5.85 -20.94
C PRO A 12 16.81 5.18 -20.86
N PHE A 13 16.24 5.05 -19.66
CA PHE A 13 14.85 4.62 -19.53
C PHE A 13 13.92 5.58 -20.29
N GLU A 14 12.91 5.03 -20.96
CA GLU A 14 11.78 5.83 -21.44
C GLU A 14 11.13 6.51 -20.23
N GLN A 15 10.96 7.83 -20.30
CA GLN A 15 10.32 8.57 -19.22
C GLN A 15 8.85 8.18 -19.13
N THR A 16 8.46 7.68 -17.98
CA THR A 16 7.07 7.37 -17.64
C THR A 16 6.44 8.51 -16.83
N ASN A 17 5.17 8.35 -16.46
CA ASN A 17 4.47 9.30 -15.60
C ASN A 17 5.13 9.39 -14.21
N ASP A 18 5.37 10.61 -13.73
CA ASP A 18 5.86 10.90 -12.37
C ASP A 18 4.75 10.82 -11.31
N ALA A 19 3.49 10.94 -11.74
CA ALA A 19 2.31 10.87 -10.90
C ALA A 19 1.10 10.34 -11.68
N ALA A 20 0.13 9.77 -10.97
CA ALA A 20 -1.12 9.29 -11.52
C ALA A 20 -2.28 9.56 -10.55
N VAL A 21 -3.46 9.84 -11.11
CA VAL A 21 -4.73 9.92 -10.38
C VAL A 21 -5.75 9.10 -11.15
N LEU A 22 -6.39 8.14 -10.48
CA LEU A 22 -7.37 7.25 -11.07
C LEU A 22 -8.69 7.42 -10.33
N ALA A 23 -9.81 7.41 -11.06
CA ALA A 23 -11.12 7.10 -10.53
C ALA A 23 -11.40 5.61 -10.79
N VAL A 24 -11.93 4.89 -9.81
CA VAL A 24 -12.20 3.46 -9.89
C VAL A 24 -13.60 3.13 -9.40
N GLU A 25 -14.17 2.08 -9.98
CA GLU A 25 -15.37 1.41 -9.49
C GLU A 25 -15.00 -0.05 -9.19
N PHE A 26 -15.25 -0.49 -7.96
CA PHE A 26 -15.03 -1.85 -7.52
C PHE A 26 -16.20 -2.75 -7.96
N ALA A 27 -15.96 -4.06 -8.09
CA ALA A 27 -17.00 -5.01 -8.51
C ALA A 27 -18.25 -5.03 -7.61
N ASN A 28 -18.14 -4.55 -6.37
CA ASN A 28 -19.25 -4.41 -5.42
C ASN A 28 -19.96 -3.04 -5.51
N GLY A 29 -19.64 -2.20 -6.50
CA GLY A 29 -20.23 -0.88 -6.72
C GLY A 29 -19.61 0.24 -5.88
N VAL A 30 -18.63 -0.06 -5.02
CA VAL A 30 -17.88 0.98 -4.29
C VAL A 30 -17.11 1.84 -5.30
N GLN A 31 -17.09 3.14 -5.09
CA GLN A 31 -16.28 4.07 -5.87
C GLN A 31 -15.07 4.51 -5.06
N GLY A 32 -13.96 4.77 -5.75
CA GLY A 32 -12.73 5.22 -5.09
C GLY A 32 -11.86 6.08 -5.99
N SER A 33 -10.84 6.67 -5.37
CA SER A 33 -9.74 7.32 -6.06
C SER A 33 -8.41 6.73 -5.60
N LEU A 34 -7.48 6.58 -6.54
CA LEU A 34 -6.12 6.16 -6.27
C LEU A 34 -5.18 7.26 -6.76
N GLN A 35 -4.23 7.66 -5.92
CA GLN A 35 -3.22 8.65 -6.26
C GLN A 35 -1.83 8.12 -5.93
N ALA A 36 -0.91 8.26 -6.89
CA ALA A 36 0.50 7.94 -6.72
C ALA A 36 1.36 9.08 -7.25
N SER A 37 2.50 9.34 -6.60
CA SER A 37 3.44 10.37 -7.03
C SER A 37 4.85 10.04 -6.53
N ALA A 38 5.82 10.06 -7.46
CA ALA A 38 7.25 9.92 -7.18
C ALA A 38 7.94 11.27 -6.95
N VAL A 39 7.23 12.38 -7.17
CA VAL A 39 7.75 13.76 -7.11
C VAL A 39 7.20 14.57 -5.94
N THR A 40 6.44 13.92 -5.03
CA THR A 40 5.96 14.56 -3.80
C THR A 40 7.13 14.79 -2.84
N HIS A 41 7.30 16.04 -2.39
CA HIS A 41 8.38 16.40 -1.46
C HIS A 41 8.05 15.96 -0.02
N LEU A 42 8.49 14.75 0.35
CA LEU A 42 8.27 14.15 1.68
C LEU A 42 9.54 14.12 2.58
N GLY A 43 10.67 14.61 2.08
CA GLY A 43 11.99 14.39 2.67
C GLY A 43 12.70 13.18 2.08
N ALA A 44 14.03 13.15 2.18
CA ALA A 44 14.85 12.11 1.56
C ALA A 44 14.59 10.73 2.18
N GLY A 45 14.32 9.72 1.33
CA GLY A 45 14.05 8.35 1.78
C GLY A 45 12.63 8.12 2.30
N THR A 46 11.78 9.14 2.33
CA THR A 46 10.41 9.04 2.85
C THR A 46 9.42 8.52 1.81
N THR A 47 8.67 7.48 2.20
CA THR A 47 7.48 6.99 1.52
C THR A 47 6.26 7.20 2.42
N ALA A 48 5.16 7.66 1.84
CA ALA A 48 3.89 7.85 2.53
C ALA A 48 2.79 7.03 1.87
N LEU A 49 1.94 6.41 2.68
CA LEU A 49 0.69 5.78 2.26
C LEU A 49 -0.43 6.35 3.11
N HIS A 50 -1.47 6.86 2.47
CA HIS A 50 -2.71 7.26 3.10
C HIS A 50 -3.84 6.42 2.51
N VAL A 51 -4.68 5.83 3.36
CA VAL A 51 -5.87 5.09 2.95
C VAL A 51 -7.04 5.59 3.79
N ALA A 52 -8.15 5.95 3.12
CA ALA A 52 -9.41 6.32 3.74
C ALA A 52 -10.53 5.42 3.21
N LEU A 53 -11.30 4.83 4.12
CA LEU A 53 -12.45 3.98 3.83
C LEU A 53 -13.69 4.59 4.46
N HIS A 54 -14.71 4.86 3.65
CA HIS A 54 -15.98 5.43 4.08
C HIS A 54 -17.09 4.39 3.89
N GLY A 55 -17.69 3.96 5.00
CA GLY A 55 -18.84 3.06 5.01
C GLY A 55 -20.08 3.74 5.57
N GLU A 56 -21.20 3.04 5.52
CA GLU A 56 -22.47 3.55 6.06
C GLU A 56 -22.42 3.80 7.59
N ASP A 57 -21.61 3.03 8.31
CA ASP A 57 -21.53 3.09 9.78
C ASP A 57 -20.30 3.81 10.32
N GLY A 58 -19.48 4.38 9.44
CA GLY A 58 -18.32 5.14 9.88
C GLY A 58 -17.24 5.32 8.82
N THR A 59 -16.13 5.90 9.25
CA THR A 59 -14.93 6.10 8.45
C THR A 59 -13.71 5.52 9.18
N LEU A 60 -12.78 4.96 8.42
CA LEU A 60 -11.47 4.51 8.89
C LEU A 60 -10.39 5.11 8.01
N GLU A 61 -9.36 5.70 8.62
CA GLU A 61 -8.20 6.25 7.93
C GLU A 61 -6.90 5.70 8.52
N VAL A 62 -5.94 5.40 7.67
CA VAL A 62 -4.58 5.02 8.09
C VAL A 62 -3.54 5.85 7.36
N ASP A 63 -2.61 6.40 8.12
CA ASP A 63 -1.39 7.03 7.62
C ASP A 63 -0.17 6.17 7.97
N VAL A 64 0.59 5.78 6.96
CA VAL A 64 1.87 5.10 7.11
C VAL A 64 2.97 6.00 6.56
N LEU A 65 3.99 6.24 7.37
CA LEU A 65 5.18 6.97 6.97
C LEU A 65 6.41 6.10 7.23
N TYR A 66 7.19 5.89 6.17
CA TYR A 66 8.44 5.15 6.21
C TYR A 66 9.56 6.05 5.72
N ASP A 67 10.46 6.48 6.60
CA ASP A 67 11.57 7.41 6.29
C ASP A 67 12.89 6.69 5.95
N GLY A 68 12.84 5.37 5.68
CA GLY A 68 14.01 4.56 5.36
C GLY A 68 14.90 4.19 6.55
N VAL A 69 14.64 4.72 7.75
CA VAL A 69 15.48 4.49 8.94
C VAL A 69 14.65 4.01 10.13
N THR A 70 13.52 4.67 10.42
CA THR A 70 12.63 4.35 11.54
C THR A 70 11.19 4.36 11.06
N PRO A 71 10.59 3.20 10.73
CA PRO A 71 9.16 3.14 10.52
C PRO A 71 8.46 3.60 11.79
N ARG A 72 7.59 4.58 11.60
CA ARG A 72 6.67 5.02 12.65
C ARG A 72 5.52 4.02 12.70
N GLU A 73 4.96 3.83 13.89
CA GLU A 73 3.70 3.10 13.98
C GLU A 73 2.67 3.80 13.07
N PRO A 74 1.89 3.03 12.29
CA PRO A 74 0.78 3.59 11.52
C PRO A 74 -0.17 4.39 12.42
N ARG A 75 -0.63 5.54 11.94
CA ARG A 75 -1.66 6.31 12.65
C ARG A 75 -3.02 5.90 12.11
N LEU A 76 -3.78 5.19 12.95
CA LEU A 76 -5.16 4.81 12.66
C LEU A 76 -6.11 5.87 13.24
N ARG A 77 -7.06 6.32 12.44
CA ARG A 77 -8.16 7.20 12.88
C ARG A 77 -9.47 6.61 12.44
N GLY A 78 -10.52 6.81 13.21
CA GLY A 78 -11.86 6.41 12.80
C GLY A 78 -12.95 7.14 13.54
N VAL A 79 -14.16 7.04 13.00
CA VAL A 79 -15.37 7.62 13.57
C VAL A 79 -16.53 6.70 13.22
N ARG A 80 -17.37 6.38 14.20
CA ARG A 80 -18.65 5.70 14.00
C ARG A 80 -19.76 6.71 13.73
N ARG A 81 -20.85 6.25 13.12
CA ARG A 81 -22.02 7.09 12.76
C ARG A 81 -22.55 7.95 13.93
N ASP A 82 -22.49 7.43 15.15
CA ASP A 82 -22.98 8.09 16.37
C ASP A 82 -21.93 8.95 17.10
N GLU A 83 -20.70 8.99 16.59
CA GLU A 83 -19.60 9.78 17.14
C GLU A 83 -19.46 11.14 16.44
N LYS A 84 -18.97 12.14 17.18
CA LYS A 84 -18.94 13.54 16.71
C LYS A 84 -17.70 13.92 15.89
N GLY A 85 -16.70 13.04 15.79
CA GLY A 85 -15.47 13.35 15.07
C GLY A 85 -14.48 12.19 15.04
N LEU A 86 -13.50 12.30 14.13
CA LEU A 86 -12.41 11.35 13.99
C LEU A 86 -11.60 11.25 15.29
N GLN A 87 -11.45 10.03 15.79
CA GLN A 87 -10.65 9.70 16.96
C GLN A 87 -9.42 8.92 16.53
N VAL A 88 -8.31 9.09 17.25
CA VAL A 88 -7.13 8.23 17.08
C VAL A 88 -7.46 6.87 17.69
N LEU A 89 -7.30 5.81 16.92
CA LEU A 89 -7.57 4.44 17.33
C LEU A 89 -6.24 3.72 17.63
N SER A 90 -6.21 2.92 18.68
CA SER A 90 -5.12 1.99 18.91
C SER A 90 -5.25 0.79 17.97
N ILE A 91 -4.12 0.33 17.41
CA ILE A 91 -4.09 -0.91 16.63
C ILE A 91 -4.18 -2.08 17.62
N PRO A 92 -5.21 -2.94 17.56
CA PRO A 92 -5.36 -4.06 18.50
C PRO A 92 -4.15 -4.99 18.51
N THR A 93 -3.84 -5.57 19.66
CA THR A 93 -2.68 -6.48 19.84
C THR A 93 -2.76 -7.74 19.01
N THR A 94 -3.95 -8.12 18.55
CA THR A 94 -4.16 -9.21 17.58
C THR A 94 -3.60 -8.90 16.19
N PHE A 95 -3.51 -7.62 15.82
CA PHE A 95 -2.91 -7.17 14.56
C PHE A 95 -1.47 -6.69 14.74
N LEU A 96 -1.15 -6.11 15.91
CA LEU A 96 0.19 -5.60 16.23
C LEU A 96 0.55 -5.85 17.69
N SER A 97 1.25 -6.95 17.96
CA SER A 97 1.63 -7.36 19.32
C SER A 97 2.61 -6.38 19.97
N GLU A 98 2.68 -6.38 21.31
CA GLU A 98 3.63 -5.56 22.07
C GLU A 98 5.09 -5.83 21.70
N GLU A 99 5.42 -7.08 21.37
CA GLU A 99 6.75 -7.45 20.90
C GLU A 99 7.09 -6.76 19.58
N ILE A 100 6.15 -6.72 18.63
CA ILE A 100 6.35 -6.03 17.36
C ILE A 100 6.43 -4.53 17.60
N ARG A 101 5.57 -3.96 18.45
CA ARG A 101 5.65 -2.54 18.84
C ARG A 101 7.03 -2.17 19.38
N ALA A 102 7.61 -3.03 20.21
CA ALA A 102 8.98 -2.88 20.72
C ALA A 102 10.02 -2.95 19.59
N ASP A 103 9.88 -3.86 18.62
CA ASP A 103 10.76 -3.91 17.45
C ASP A 103 10.68 -2.61 16.63
N PHE A 104 9.48 -2.04 16.42
CA PHE A 104 9.31 -0.75 15.75
C PHE A 104 10.04 0.38 16.51
N ALA A 105 9.85 0.46 17.83
CA ALA A 105 10.52 1.45 18.68
C ALA A 105 12.05 1.31 18.67
N ALA A 106 12.56 0.08 18.47
CA ALA A 106 13.99 -0.20 18.35
C ALA A 106 14.55 -0.03 16.93
N GLY A 107 13.74 0.42 15.95
CA GLY A 107 14.15 0.55 14.55
C GLY A 107 14.31 -0.79 13.81
N GLN A 108 13.72 -1.86 14.31
CA GLN A 108 13.87 -3.25 13.84
C GLN A 108 12.61 -3.79 13.14
N SER A 109 11.79 -2.94 12.56
CA SER A 109 10.54 -3.30 11.87
C SER A 109 10.61 -4.45 10.87
N LEU A 110 11.74 -4.67 10.19
CA LEU A 110 11.88 -5.79 9.25
C LEU A 110 11.72 -7.15 9.96
N LYS A 111 11.91 -7.21 11.29
CA LYS A 111 11.61 -8.39 12.10
C LYS A 111 10.15 -8.81 12.04
N LEU A 112 9.23 -7.89 11.72
CA LEU A 112 7.82 -8.19 11.42
C LEU A 112 7.70 -9.38 10.47
N PHE A 113 8.48 -9.38 9.38
CA PHE A 113 8.47 -10.40 8.34
C PHE A 113 9.08 -11.75 8.76
N SER A 114 9.54 -11.88 10.01
CA SER A 114 10.02 -13.13 10.60
C SER A 114 9.12 -13.65 11.74
N LYS A 115 8.38 -12.74 12.37
CA LYS A 115 7.59 -12.99 13.59
C LYS A 115 6.09 -13.10 13.34
N LEU A 116 5.55 -12.32 12.41
CA LEU A 116 4.15 -12.39 12.01
C LEU A 116 4.01 -13.17 10.70
N PRO A 117 2.86 -13.83 10.45
CA PRO A 117 2.58 -14.53 9.20
C PRO A 117 2.26 -13.52 8.08
N VAL A 118 3.23 -12.64 7.77
CA VAL A 118 3.19 -11.66 6.68
C VAL A 118 4.50 -11.70 5.89
N GLY A 119 4.45 -11.38 4.60
CA GLY A 119 5.63 -11.34 3.73
C GLY A 119 6.41 -12.65 3.72
N SER A 120 7.72 -12.60 3.95
CA SER A 120 8.60 -13.77 3.88
C SER A 120 8.20 -14.90 4.83
N ARG A 121 7.76 -14.58 6.06
CA ARG A 121 7.34 -15.60 7.02
C ARG A 121 6.08 -16.31 6.56
N GLN A 122 5.08 -15.57 6.08
CA GLN A 122 3.85 -16.16 5.53
C GLN A 122 4.14 -17.11 4.37
N PHE A 123 5.05 -16.72 3.48
CA PHE A 123 5.46 -17.53 2.34
C PHE A 123 6.09 -18.86 2.78
N ILE A 124 7.00 -18.82 3.75
CA ILE A 124 7.63 -20.03 4.30
C ILE A 124 6.60 -20.90 5.03
N ASP A 125 5.74 -20.31 5.86
CA ASP A 125 4.70 -21.05 6.59
C ASP A 125 3.74 -21.76 5.61
N ALA A 126 3.36 -21.10 4.51
CA ALA A 126 2.51 -21.68 3.48
C ALA A 126 3.18 -22.86 2.75
N ILE A 127 4.49 -22.76 2.43
CA ILE A 127 5.25 -23.88 1.85
C ILE A 127 5.29 -25.07 2.82
N VAL A 128 5.60 -24.83 4.09
CA VAL A 128 5.70 -25.89 5.11
C VAL A 128 4.34 -26.57 5.33
N ALA A 129 3.26 -25.80 5.30
CA ALA A 129 1.90 -26.30 5.48
C ALA A 129 1.26 -26.89 4.21
N ASP A 130 1.96 -26.86 3.07
CA ASP A 130 1.42 -27.20 1.74
C ASP A 130 0.07 -26.49 1.48
N GLN A 131 0.04 -25.19 1.72
CA GLN A 131 -1.15 -24.35 1.54
C GLN A 131 -0.90 -23.24 0.50
N PRO A 132 -1.94 -22.83 -0.24
CA PRO A 132 -1.83 -21.64 -1.08
C PRO A 132 -1.56 -20.40 -0.21
N VAL A 133 -0.76 -19.48 -0.74
CA VAL A 133 -0.49 -18.16 -0.15
C VAL A 133 -1.25 -17.07 -0.91
N SER A 134 -1.57 -15.97 -0.23
CA SER A 134 -2.00 -14.73 -0.86
C SER A 134 -1.30 -13.53 -0.17
N PRO A 135 -0.83 -12.52 -0.93
CA PRO A 135 -0.92 -12.41 -2.39
C PRO A 135 -0.05 -13.43 -3.13
N ASN A 136 -0.53 -13.92 -4.28
CA ASN A 136 0.18 -14.83 -5.19
C ASN A 136 0.28 -14.25 -6.62
N PHE A 137 0.74 -15.06 -7.58
CA PHE A 137 0.89 -14.62 -8.97
C PHE A 137 -0.43 -14.25 -9.64
N HIS A 138 -1.55 -14.88 -9.28
CA HIS A 138 -2.85 -14.48 -9.78
C HIS A 138 -3.25 -13.09 -9.24
N ASP A 139 -2.98 -12.82 -7.97
CA ASP A 139 -3.23 -11.50 -7.37
C ASP A 139 -2.37 -10.42 -8.05
N GLY A 140 -1.10 -10.74 -8.34
CA GLY A 140 -0.20 -9.87 -9.11
C GLY A 140 -0.69 -9.62 -10.55
N PHE A 141 -1.18 -10.66 -11.23
CA PHE A 141 -1.78 -10.54 -12.55
C PHE A 141 -3.02 -9.62 -12.54
N LYS A 142 -3.89 -9.75 -11.54
CA LYS A 142 -5.06 -8.88 -11.38
C LYS A 142 -4.68 -7.43 -11.08
N ALA A 143 -3.64 -7.20 -10.28
CA ALA A 143 -3.10 -5.86 -10.08
C ALA A 143 -2.54 -5.26 -11.39
N GLN A 144 -1.84 -6.05 -12.20
CA GLN A 144 -1.36 -5.61 -13.51
C GLN A 144 -2.51 -5.25 -14.47
N ALA A 145 -3.59 -6.04 -14.47
CA ALA A 145 -4.77 -5.74 -15.29
C ALA A 145 -5.40 -4.36 -14.95
N VAL A 146 -5.36 -3.95 -13.69
CA VAL A 146 -5.81 -2.60 -13.26
C VAL A 146 -4.85 -1.52 -13.79
N ILE A 147 -3.54 -1.76 -13.72
CA ILE A 147 -2.52 -0.83 -14.23
C ILE A 147 -2.67 -0.66 -15.76
N ASP A 148 -2.85 -1.74 -16.50
CA ASP A 148 -3.03 -1.71 -17.95
C ASP A 148 -4.31 -0.95 -18.33
N ALA A 149 -5.41 -1.18 -17.60
CA ALA A 149 -6.66 -0.44 -17.79
C ALA A 149 -6.50 1.07 -17.50
N ALA A 150 -5.68 1.44 -16.51
CA ALA A 150 -5.40 2.84 -16.19
C ALA A 150 -4.61 3.53 -17.32
N ILE A 151 -3.61 2.86 -17.89
CA ILE A 151 -2.83 3.36 -19.02
C ILE A 151 -3.74 3.56 -20.25
N GLU A 152 -4.59 2.58 -20.55
CA GLU A 152 -5.54 2.67 -21.66
C GLU A 152 -6.60 3.77 -21.43
N SER A 153 -7.10 3.90 -20.20
CA SER A 153 -8.01 4.98 -19.81
C SER A 153 -7.37 6.36 -20.03
N HIS A 154 -6.12 6.53 -19.60
CA HIS A 154 -5.38 7.77 -19.84
C HIS A 154 -5.22 8.07 -21.33
N ARG A 155 -4.88 7.06 -22.15
CA ARG A 155 -4.69 7.20 -23.59
C ARG A 155 -5.97 7.56 -24.34
N THR A 156 -7.11 7.04 -23.90
CA THR A 156 -8.39 7.18 -24.61
C THR A 156 -9.33 8.23 -24.03
N GLY A 157 -9.09 8.68 -22.80
CA GLY A 157 -9.99 9.58 -22.07
C GLY A 157 -11.33 8.93 -21.71
N ARG A 158 -11.36 7.60 -21.51
CA ARG A 158 -12.60 6.82 -21.30
C ARG A 158 -12.44 5.81 -20.16
N TRP A 159 -13.57 5.44 -19.56
CA TRP A 159 -13.62 4.30 -18.64
C TRP A 159 -13.23 3.00 -19.33
N VAL A 160 -12.40 2.20 -18.66
CA VAL A 160 -11.95 0.88 -19.12
C VAL A 160 -12.33 -0.15 -18.07
N THR A 161 -13.03 -1.20 -18.49
CA THR A 161 -13.39 -2.32 -17.62
C THR A 161 -12.24 -3.31 -17.53
N THR A 162 -11.90 -3.73 -16.32
CA THR A 162 -10.91 -4.79 -16.06
C THR A 162 -11.55 -6.18 -16.20
N GLN A 163 -10.75 -7.18 -16.58
CA GLN A 163 -11.17 -8.58 -16.65
C GLN A 163 -10.82 -9.38 -15.38
#